data_AF-A0A9D6UPN6-F1
#
_entry.id   AF-A0A9D6UPN6-F1
#
_cell.length_a   1.000
_cell.length_b   1.000
_cell.length_c   1.000
_cell.angle_alpha   90.00
_cell.angle_beta   90.00
_cell.angle_gamma   90.00
#
_symmetry.space_group_name_H-M   'P 1'
#
loop_
_entity.id
_entity.type
_entity.pdbx_description
1 polymer ?
#
loop_
_entity_poly.entity_id
_entity_poly.type
_entity_poly.pdbx_seq_one_letter_code
_entity_poly.pdbx_strand_id
1 'polypeptide(L)' 'MAANVEKAFGAAPRQTTRYQEVLAMKDVDAILIATPDMTHPRILADAVAAGKDVYVEKPFAVDFADANPA' A
#
# COMPACT_ATOMS: atom_id res chain seq x y z
N MET A 1 10.17 -7.74 10.34
CA MET A 1 9.19 -6.64 10.37
C MET A 1 7.99 -6.96 11.24
N ALA A 2 7.23 -8.03 10.99
CA ALA A 2 6.03 -8.37 11.78
C ALA A 2 6.27 -8.44 13.31
N ALA A 3 7.34 -9.12 13.76
CA ALA A 3 7.70 -9.16 15.18
C ALA A 3 7.98 -7.76 15.79
N ASN A 4 8.51 -6.81 15.00
CA ASN A 4 8.74 -5.44 15.47
C ASN A 4 7.42 -4.67 15.58
N VAL A 5 6.48 -4.89 14.66
CA VAL A 5 5.12 -4.30 14.71
C VAL A 5 4.38 -4.83 15.93
N GLU A 6 4.41 -6.15 16.17
CA GLU A 6 3.77 -6.73 17.35
C GLU A 6 4.35 -6.18 18.65
N LYS A 7 5.68 -6.09 18.75
CA LYS A 7 6.35 -5.48 19.90
C LYS A 7 5.93 -4.01 20.10
N ALA A 8 5.72 -3.26 19.02
CA ALA A 8 5.39 -1.84 19.09
C ALA A 8 3.90 -1.56 19.39
N PHE A 9 3.00 -2.39 18.88
CA PHE A 9 1.55 -2.15 18.93
C PHE A 9 0.75 -3.16 19.78
N GLY A 10 1.41 -4.17 20.34
CA GLY A 10 0.79 -5.15 21.26
C GLY A 10 -0.11 -6.19 20.60
N ALA A 11 -0.13 -6.25 19.26
CA ALA A 11 -0.89 -7.23 18.50
C ALA A 11 -0.13 -7.66 17.25
N ALA A 12 -0.17 -8.95 16.93
CA ALA A 12 0.41 -9.47 15.69
C ALA A 12 -0.32 -8.86 14.48
N PRO A 13 0.40 -8.25 13.52
CA PRO A 13 -0.23 -7.75 12.31
C PRO A 13 -0.73 -8.91 11.43
N ARG A 14 -1.84 -8.70 10.72
CA ARG A 14 -2.21 -9.58 9.60
C ARG A 14 -1.12 -9.52 8.53
N GLN A 15 -0.76 -10.68 7.97
CA GLN A 15 0.28 -10.78 6.95
C GLN A 15 -0.26 -11.45 5.70
N THR A 16 0.15 -10.95 4.54
CA THR A 16 -0.10 -11.59 3.24
C THR A 16 1.08 -11.32 2.30
N THR A 17 1.21 -12.14 1.27
CA THR A 17 2.15 -11.93 0.17
C THR A 17 1.50 -11.26 -1.05
N ARG A 18 0.18 -11.00 -0.99
CA ARG A 18 -0.62 -10.42 -2.08
C ARG A 18 -1.36 -9.20 -1.57
N TYR A 19 -0.98 -8.00 -2.02
CA TYR A 19 -1.62 -6.77 -1.55
C TYR A 19 -3.11 -6.69 -1.93
N GLN A 20 -3.53 -7.38 -2.98
CA GLN A 20 -4.93 -7.45 -3.40
C GLN A 20 -5.84 -8.04 -2.30
N GLU A 21 -5.30 -8.93 -1.46
CA GLU A 21 -6.04 -9.45 -0.30
C GLU A 21 -6.29 -8.34 0.72
N VAL A 22 -5.37 -7.40 0.89
CA VAL A 22 -5.55 -6.20 1.75
C VAL A 22 -6.62 -5.28 1.17
N LEU A 23 -6.63 -5.07 -0.16
CA LEU A 23 -7.63 -4.24 -0.82
C LEU A 23 -9.06 -4.78 -0.62
N ALA A 24 -9.22 -6.10 -0.58
CA ALA A 24 -10.49 -6.77 -0.36
C ALA A 24 -10.96 -6.73 1.11
N MET A 25 -10.11 -6.33 2.06
CA MET A 25 -10.48 -6.23 3.48
C MET A 25 -11.44 -5.06 3.69
N LYS A 26 -12.66 -5.36 4.14
CA LYS A 26 -13.71 -4.35 4.39
C LYS A 26 -13.45 -3.53 5.65
N ASP A 27 -12.62 -4.05 6.56
CA ASP A 27 -12.25 -3.45 7.85
C ASP A 27 -10.93 -2.66 7.77
N VAL A 28 -10.44 -2.37 6.56
CA VAL A 28 -9.27 -1.53 6.32
C VAL A 28 -9.74 -0.26 5.63
N ASP A 29 -9.58 0.89 6.28
CA ASP A 29 -10.03 2.18 5.74
C ASP A 29 -8.95 2.85 4.86
N ALA A 30 -7.68 2.73 5.26
CA ALA A 30 -6.56 3.41 4.63
C ALA A 30 -5.35 2.48 4.39
N ILE A 31 -4.52 2.83 3.40
CA ILE A 31 -3.33 2.08 2.98
C ILE A 31 -2.12 3.00 2.95
N LEU A 32 -0.99 2.50 3.46
CA LEU A 32 0.33 3.12 3.32
C LEU A 32 1.20 2.27 2.39
N ILE A 33 1.62 2.84 1.26
CA ILE A 33 2.45 2.18 0.27
C ILE A 33 3.91 2.56 0.52
N ALA A 34 4.70 1.59 0.96
CA ALA A 34 6.14 1.70 1.19
C ALA A 34 6.91 0.55 0.50
N THR A 35 6.47 0.20 -0.71
CA THR A 35 7.09 -0.80 -1.58
C THR A 35 8.20 -0.14 -2.43
N PRO A 36 8.92 -0.87 -3.30
CA PRO A 36 9.79 -0.22 -4.27
C PRO A 36 8.99 0.71 -5.20
N ASP A 37 9.56 1.88 -5.50
CA ASP A 37 8.97 2.97 -6.27
C ASP A 37 8.32 2.58 -7.61
N MET A 38 8.93 1.67 -8.37
CA MET A 38 8.36 1.13 -9.63
C MET A 38 6.99 0.45 -9.47
N THR A 39 6.59 0.11 -8.25
CA THR A 39 5.30 -0.54 -7.95
C THR A 39 4.23 0.44 -7.44
N HIS A 40 4.64 1.64 -7.02
CA HIS A 40 3.76 2.63 -6.42
C HIS A 40 2.57 3.02 -7.30
N PRO A 41 2.72 3.35 -8.61
CA PRO A 41 1.60 3.82 -9.41
C PRO A 41 0.48 2.80 -9.52
N ARG A 42 0.85 1.53 -9.77
CA ARG A 42 -0.11 0.43 -9.87
C ARG A 42 -0.84 0.19 -8.55
N ILE A 43 -0.11 0.08 -7.44
CA ILE A 43 -0.73 -0.21 -6.13
C ILE A 43 -1.61 0.98 -5.69
N LEU A 44 -1.20 2.22 -5.96
CA LEU A 44 -2.01 3.40 -5.68
C LEU A 44 -3.30 3.38 -6.49
N ALA A 45 -3.22 3.16 -7.81
CA ALA A 45 -4.40 3.10 -8.67
C ALA A 45 -5.38 2.01 -8.21
N ASP A 46 -4.87 0.81 -7.91
CA ASP A 46 -5.69 -0.31 -7.43
C ASP A 46 -6.33 -0.01 -6.06
N ALA A 47 -5.60 0.64 -5.14
CA ALA A 47 -6.11 1.00 -3.82
C ALA A 47 -7.19 2.09 -3.87
N VAL A 48 -6.99 3.12 -4.70
CA VAL A 48 -7.99 4.17 -4.94
C VAL A 48 -9.24 3.58 -5.61
N ALA A 49 -9.07 2.70 -6.60
CA ALA A 49 -10.18 1.99 -7.24
C ALA A 49 -10.96 1.09 -6.27
N ALA A 50 -10.28 0.53 -5.25
CA ALA A 50 -10.90 -0.22 -4.16
C ALA A 50 -11.57 0.67 -3.09
N GLY A 51 -11.57 2.00 -3.26
CA GLY A 51 -12.19 2.95 -2.35
C GLY A 51 -11.45 3.13 -1.03
N LYS A 52 -10.12 2.93 -1.02
CA LYS A 52 -9.27 3.11 0.17
C LYS A 52 -8.65 4.50 0.16
N ASP A 53 -8.50 5.10 1.34
CA ASP A 53 -7.62 6.26 1.50
C ASP A 53 -6.16 5.81 1.36
N VAL A 54 -5.31 6.59 0.69
CA VAL A 54 -3.95 6.16 0.38
C VAL A 54 -2.91 7.22 0.69
N TYR A 55 -1.85 6.81 1.36
CA TYR A 55 -0.58 7.51 1.42
C TYR A 55 0.48 6.69 0.68
N VAL A 56 1.27 7.32 -0.17
CA VAL A 56 2.36 6.69 -0.93
C VAL A 56 3.68 7.37 -0.60
N GLU A 57 4.70 6.57 -0.25
CA GLU A 57 6.02 7.10 0.04
C GLU A 57 6.69 7.69 -1.20
N LYS A 58 7.59 8.66 -0.96
CA LYS A 58 8.43 9.24 -2.02
C LYS A 58 9.56 8.27 -2.42
N PRO A 59 10.01 8.30 -3.69
CA PRO A 59 9.38 8.99 -4.82
C PRO A 59 8.10 8.26 -5.27
N PHE A 60 7.17 9.02 -5.86
CA PHE A 60 5.89 8.45 -6.29
C PHE A 60 6.03 7.45 -7.46
N ALA A 61 6.93 7.70 -8.40
CA ALA A 61 7.20 6.84 -9.54
C ALA A 61 8.68 6.98 -9.95
N VAL A 62 9.16 6.10 -10.83
CA VAL A 62 10.52 6.15 -11.37
C VAL A 62 10.65 7.27 -12.41
N ASP A 63 9.60 7.49 -13.21
CA ASP A 63 9.54 8.56 -14.20
C ASP A 63 8.17 9.26 -14.21
N PHE A 64 8.09 10.35 -14.99
CA PHE A 64 6.88 11.16 -15.07
C PHE A 64 5.75 10.51 -15.86
N ALA A 65 6.05 9.60 -16.79
CA ALA A 65 5.02 8.95 -17.61
C ALA A 65 4.18 8.02 -16.74
N ASP A 66 4.84 7.29 -15.83
CA ASP A 66 4.17 6.44 -14.85
C ASP A 66 3.43 7.25 -13.78
N ALA A 67 3.89 8.47 -13.47
CA ALA A 67 3.27 9.33 -12.48
C ALA A 67 1.98 10.01 -12.97
N ASN A 68 1.88 10.26 -14.27
CA ASN A 68 0.72 10.90 -14.89
C ASN A 68 0.40 10.22 -16.22
N PRO A 69 -0.15 9.00 -16.18
CA PRO A 69 -0.59 8.33 -17.39
C PRO A 69 -1.68 9.17 -18.05
N ALA A 70 -1.49 9.46 -19.34
CA ALA A 70 -2.40 10.28 -20.14
C ALA A 70 -3.82 9.69 -20.23
#